data_AF-A0A350Y1H4-F1
#
_entry.id   AF-A0A350Y1H4-F1
#
_cell.length_a   1.000
_cell.length_b   1.000
_cell.length_c   1.000
_cell.angle_alpha   90.00
_cell.angle_beta   90.00
_cell.angle_gamma   90.00
#
_symmetry.space_group_name_H-M   'P 1'
#
loop_
_entity.id
_entity.type
_entity.pdbx_description
1 polymer ?
#
loop_
_entity_poly.entity_id
_entity_poly.type
_entity_poly.pdbx_seq_one_letter_code
_entity_poly.pdbx_strand_id
1 'polypeptide(L)'
;MVDSMSEADFKVMVLNDTPVVQLPARLSVLEAVTFKETCQQFLLMSSLPEKIIFDFSQTTFIDSCGIGALVSNHKNARDKGVKLVLWGVRDPVMAVLEMTGLNQVLTVEQLSQATTPPELPATHPSIRSWVKRLLDIIGASIGLALTAIAFIPIAILIKLDSPGPIFFSQIRKGWMGRPFRIWKFRSMYVGTEDISNGKIRIKPLGETDSADPRVTRVGQFLRKTSLDELPQFVNVLRGEMSLVGTRPPTPDEVDFYDVPEWQRLDVKPGMTGEWQVNGRNQIKDFKDIIELDLRYQRNWNLMYDLKLIIKTILVVFSKNSGAV
;
A
#
# COMPACT_ATOMS: atom_id res chain seq x y z
N MET A 1 24.16 20.73 5.73
CA MET A 1 24.70 21.09 4.41
C MET A 1 24.22 20.03 3.46
N VAL A 2 23.15 20.33 2.73
CA VAL A 2 22.56 19.46 1.72
C VAL A 2 23.26 19.84 0.43
N ASP A 3 24.22 19.02 0.03
CA ASP A 3 25.02 19.22 -1.17
C ASP A 3 24.43 18.37 -2.31
N SER A 4 24.30 19.04 -3.46
CA SER A 4 23.92 18.57 -4.80
C SER A 4 22.66 17.70 -5.00
N MET A 5 21.58 18.38 -5.40
CA MET A 5 20.47 17.78 -6.17
C MET A 5 21.01 17.22 -7.48
N SER A 6 20.79 15.93 -7.78
CA SER A 6 21.16 15.35 -9.06
C SER A 6 20.14 15.72 -10.15
N GLU A 7 20.58 16.41 -11.19
CA GLU A 7 19.91 16.53 -12.49
C GLU A 7 19.80 15.14 -13.14
N ALA A 8 18.72 14.43 -12.89
CA ALA A 8 18.36 13.25 -13.67
C ALA A 8 17.39 13.66 -14.78
N ASP A 9 17.78 14.57 -15.67
CA ASP A 9 16.91 14.97 -16.78
C ASP A 9 16.68 13.78 -17.72
N PHE A 10 15.42 13.37 -17.87
CA PHE A 10 15.07 12.37 -18.86
C PHE A 10 15.34 12.89 -20.25
N LYS A 11 15.91 12.03 -21.10
CA LYS A 11 16.05 12.36 -22.52
C LYS A 11 14.66 12.40 -23.15
N VAL A 12 14.27 13.58 -23.62
CA VAL A 12 13.02 13.81 -24.34
C VAL A 12 13.33 13.98 -25.83
N MET A 13 12.65 13.21 -26.67
CA MET A 13 12.65 13.38 -28.12
C MET A 13 11.26 13.79 -28.57
N VAL A 14 11.15 14.55 -29.65
CA VAL A 14 9.85 14.88 -30.26
C VAL A 14 9.79 14.19 -31.61
N LEU A 15 8.80 13.31 -31.78
CA LEU A 15 8.54 12.57 -33.02
C LEU A 15 7.16 12.97 -33.53
N ASN A 16 7.08 13.68 -34.66
CA ASN A 16 5.82 14.14 -35.24
C ASN A 16 4.92 14.82 -34.19
N ASP A 17 5.45 15.84 -33.51
CA ASP A 17 4.78 16.58 -32.42
C ASP A 17 4.37 15.75 -31.19
N THR A 18 4.80 14.49 -31.11
CA THR A 18 4.62 13.64 -29.93
C THR A 18 5.89 13.64 -29.07
N PRO A 19 5.84 14.10 -27.81
CA PRO A 19 6.93 13.93 -26.87
C PRO A 19 7.12 12.44 -26.52
N VAL A 20 8.37 11.99 -26.59
CA VAL A 20 8.83 10.65 -26.19
C VAL A 20 9.84 10.80 -25.08
N VAL A 21 9.47 10.36 -23.88
CA VAL A 21 10.31 10.40 -22.68
C VAL A 21 11.00 9.07 -22.53
N GLN A 22 12.32 9.04 -22.66
CA GLN A 22 13.12 7.83 -22.46
C GLN A 22 13.31 7.56 -20.97
N LEU A 23 12.76 6.44 -20.50
CA LEU A 23 12.88 6.06 -19.10
C LEU A 23 14.19 5.32 -18.82
N PRO A 24 14.72 5.45 -17.58
CA PRO A 24 15.99 4.87 -17.21
C PRO A 24 15.84 3.35 -17.00
N ALA A 25 16.96 2.66 -16.86
CA ALA A 25 16.95 1.22 -16.56
C ALA A 25 16.25 0.90 -15.22
N ARG A 26 16.36 1.81 -14.26
CA ARG A 26 15.79 1.69 -12.92
C ARG A 26 14.91 2.91 -12.64
N LEU A 27 13.60 2.69 -12.52
CA LEU A 27 12.66 3.72 -12.10
C LEU A 27 12.33 3.54 -10.61
N SER A 28 13.17 4.13 -9.76
CA SER A 28 13.02 4.10 -8.30
C SER A 28 12.70 5.48 -7.73
N VAL A 29 12.73 5.65 -6.42
CA VAL A 29 12.31 6.88 -5.72
C VAL A 29 12.77 8.19 -6.40
N LEU A 30 14.07 8.35 -6.67
CA LEU A 30 14.61 9.59 -7.23
C LEU A 30 14.12 9.79 -8.67
N GLU A 31 14.27 8.76 -9.51
CA GLU A 31 13.85 8.83 -10.92
C GLU A 31 12.33 9.03 -11.04
N ALA A 32 11.54 8.47 -10.13
CA ALA A 32 10.09 8.60 -10.12
C ALA A 32 9.62 10.03 -9.82
N VAL A 33 10.33 10.75 -8.94
CA VAL A 33 10.03 12.17 -8.66
C VAL A 33 10.29 13.00 -9.91
N THR A 34 11.48 12.86 -10.51
CA THR A 34 11.80 13.55 -11.75
C THR A 34 10.83 13.16 -12.87
N PHE A 35 10.35 11.92 -12.88
CA PHE A 35 9.46 11.44 -13.95
C PHE A 35 8.08 12.09 -13.87
N LYS A 36 7.58 12.29 -12.65
CA LYS A 36 6.38 13.09 -12.41
C LYS A 36 6.58 14.53 -12.88
N GLU A 37 7.69 15.16 -12.50
CA GLU A 37 8.00 16.55 -12.84
C GLU A 37 8.14 16.76 -14.36
N THR A 38 8.90 15.91 -15.06
CA THR A 38 9.04 15.97 -16.53
C THR A 38 7.68 15.85 -17.23
N CYS A 39 6.81 14.93 -16.79
CA CYS A 39 5.47 14.82 -17.37
C CYS A 39 4.62 16.07 -17.11
N GLN A 40 4.70 16.65 -15.92
CA GLN A 40 3.97 17.87 -15.57
C GLN A 40 4.39 19.06 -16.44
N GLN A 41 5.66 19.17 -16.82
CA GLN A 41 6.14 20.23 -17.70
C GLN A 41 5.43 20.22 -19.06
N PHE A 42 5.24 19.06 -19.70
CA PHE A 42 4.46 18.95 -20.95
C PHE A 42 3.02 19.38 -20.78
N LEU A 43 2.44 19.06 -19.63
CA LEU A 43 1.05 19.39 -19.33
C LEU A 43 0.84 20.87 -18.98
N LEU A 44 1.90 21.64 -18.71
CA LEU A 44 1.83 23.09 -18.46
C LEU A 44 2.07 23.93 -19.72
N MET A 45 2.37 23.30 -20.86
CA MET A 45 2.58 23.99 -22.13
C MET A 45 1.28 24.63 -22.64
N SER A 46 1.41 25.78 -23.33
CA SER A 46 0.27 26.50 -23.93
C SER A 46 -0.47 25.67 -24.98
N SER A 47 0.28 24.83 -25.72
CA SER A 47 -0.24 23.85 -26.67
C SER A 47 0.03 22.45 -26.14
N LEU A 48 -1.03 21.72 -25.78
CA LEU A 48 -0.91 20.36 -25.26
C LEU A 48 -0.69 19.36 -26.40
N PRO A 49 0.20 18.37 -26.22
CA PRO A 49 0.35 17.29 -27.18
C PRO A 49 -0.90 16.39 -27.14
N GLU A 50 -1.26 15.78 -28.28
CA GLU A 50 -2.35 14.80 -28.34
C GLU A 50 -2.02 13.56 -27.49
N LYS A 51 -0.75 13.14 -27.53
CA LYS A 51 -0.25 12.00 -26.79
C LYS A 51 1.18 12.23 -26.29
N ILE A 52 1.55 11.53 -25.23
CA ILE A 52 2.93 11.44 -24.72
C ILE A 52 3.30 9.96 -24.66
N ILE A 53 4.49 9.62 -25.15
CA ILE A 53 5.01 8.25 -25.12
C ILE A 53 6.07 8.16 -24.03
N PHE A 54 5.94 7.14 -23.17
CA PHE A 54 6.98 6.75 -22.23
C PHE A 54 7.68 5.50 -22.77
N ASP A 55 8.94 5.64 -23.11
CA ASP A 55 9.76 4.55 -23.64
C ASP A 55 10.40 3.76 -22.49
N PHE A 56 9.88 2.55 -22.26
CA PHE A 56 10.32 1.59 -21.25
C PHE A 56 11.31 0.55 -21.81
N SER A 57 11.80 0.70 -23.05
CA SER A 57 12.65 -0.31 -23.73
C SER A 57 13.93 -0.68 -22.96
N GLN A 58 14.42 0.24 -22.12
CA GLN A 58 15.58 0.02 -21.26
C GLN A 58 15.21 -0.27 -19.81
N THR A 59 13.97 -0.01 -19.38
CA THR A 59 13.54 -0.13 -17.99
C THR A 59 13.33 -1.59 -17.60
N THR A 60 14.15 -2.07 -16.66
CA THR A 60 14.12 -3.44 -16.13
C THR A 60 13.63 -3.50 -14.69
N PHE A 61 13.53 -2.35 -14.01
CA PHE A 61 13.08 -2.26 -12.62
C PHE A 61 12.14 -1.08 -12.41
N ILE A 62 11.06 -1.33 -11.68
CA ILE A 62 10.14 -0.32 -11.18
C ILE A 62 9.74 -0.67 -9.74
N ASP A 63 9.81 0.30 -8.82
CA ASP A 63 9.30 0.15 -7.46
C ASP A 63 7.93 0.81 -7.29
N SER A 64 7.40 0.82 -6.06
CA SER A 64 6.11 1.45 -5.78
C SER A 64 6.10 2.95 -6.06
N CYS A 65 7.22 3.66 -5.93
CA CYS A 65 7.32 5.08 -6.30
C CYS A 65 7.20 5.26 -7.81
N GLY A 66 7.89 4.43 -8.61
CA GLY A 66 7.74 4.44 -10.06
C GLY A 66 6.30 4.18 -10.51
N ILE A 67 5.61 3.24 -9.86
CA ILE A 67 4.18 3.00 -10.06
C ILE A 67 3.33 4.22 -9.65
N GLY A 68 3.63 4.85 -8.52
CA GLY A 68 2.95 6.06 -8.06
C GLY A 68 3.09 7.23 -9.03
N ALA A 69 4.30 7.44 -9.57
CA ALA A 69 4.55 8.45 -10.59
C ALA A 69 3.77 8.17 -11.87
N LEU A 70 3.72 6.91 -12.32
CA LEU A 70 2.95 6.49 -13.49
C LEU A 70 1.44 6.73 -13.32
N VAL A 71 0.88 6.38 -12.16
CA VAL A 71 -0.53 6.62 -11.82
C VAL A 71 -0.83 8.12 -11.76
N SER A 72 0.04 8.91 -11.12
CA SER A 72 -0.11 10.36 -11.04
C SER A 72 -0.07 11.01 -12.42
N ASN A 73 0.89 10.63 -13.25
CA ASN A 73 1.02 11.14 -14.62
C ASN A 73 -0.20 10.77 -15.46
N HIS A 74 -0.67 9.51 -15.39
CA HIS A 74 -1.87 9.08 -16.09
C HIS A 74 -3.11 9.88 -15.71
N LYS A 75 -3.33 10.11 -14.42
CA LYS A 75 -4.44 10.93 -13.93
C LYS A 75 -4.35 12.37 -14.47
N ASN A 76 -3.19 13.00 -14.30
CA ASN A 76 -2.97 14.39 -14.72
C ASN A 76 -3.11 14.57 -16.26
N ALA A 77 -2.61 13.62 -17.04
CA ALA A 77 -2.72 13.66 -18.50
C ALA A 77 -4.17 13.44 -18.95
N ARG A 78 -4.86 12.46 -18.37
CA ARG A 78 -6.27 12.18 -18.65
C ARG A 78 -7.17 13.38 -18.35
N ASP A 79 -6.94 14.06 -17.22
CA ASP A 79 -7.70 15.26 -16.83
C ASP A 79 -7.55 16.41 -17.84
N LYS A 80 -6.45 16.40 -18.62
CA LYS A 80 -6.17 17.35 -19.70
C LYS A 80 -6.45 16.81 -21.11
N GLY A 81 -7.02 15.62 -21.22
CA GLY A 81 -7.32 14.97 -22.51
C GLY A 81 -6.10 14.47 -23.28
N VAL A 82 -4.93 14.37 -22.63
CA VAL A 82 -3.69 13.89 -23.25
C VAL A 82 -3.58 12.38 -23.08
N LYS A 83 -3.38 11.64 -24.17
CA LYS A 83 -3.20 10.18 -24.13
C LYS A 83 -1.79 9.81 -23.68
N LEU A 84 -1.65 8.93 -22.69
CA LEU A 84 -0.35 8.34 -22.34
C LEU A 84 -0.21 6.94 -22.92
N VAL A 85 0.93 6.69 -23.55
CA VAL A 85 1.29 5.40 -24.14
C VAL A 85 2.60 4.90 -23.56
N LEU A 86 2.61 3.67 -23.07
CA LEU A 86 3.81 2.99 -22.61
C LEU A 86 4.34 2.15 -23.77
N TRP A 87 5.53 2.46 -24.26
CA TRP A 87 6.14 1.78 -25.39
C TRP A 87 7.32 0.90 -24.93
N GLY A 88 7.46 -0.28 -25.52
CA GLY A 88 8.63 -1.14 -25.29
C GLY A 88 8.74 -1.70 -23.86
N VAL A 89 7.62 -1.90 -23.17
CA VAL A 89 7.62 -2.40 -21.77
C VAL A 89 8.23 -3.81 -21.69
N ARG A 90 9.29 -3.96 -20.91
CA ARG A 90 9.97 -5.25 -20.67
C ARG A 90 9.22 -6.13 -19.66
N ASP A 91 9.44 -7.44 -19.73
CA ASP A 91 8.74 -8.45 -18.91
C ASP A 91 8.71 -8.16 -17.40
N PRO A 92 9.81 -7.73 -16.73
CA PRO A 92 9.75 -7.45 -15.30
C PRO A 92 8.80 -6.31 -14.94
N VAL A 93 8.77 -5.27 -15.77
CA VAL A 93 7.88 -4.12 -15.59
C VAL A 93 6.44 -4.51 -15.94
N MET A 94 6.26 -5.27 -17.02
CA MET A 94 4.95 -5.79 -17.43
C MET A 94 4.32 -6.65 -16.33
N ALA A 95 5.10 -7.53 -15.69
CA ALA A 95 4.63 -8.34 -14.58
C ALA A 95 4.11 -7.49 -13.39
N VAL A 96 4.76 -6.36 -13.10
CA VAL A 96 4.29 -5.41 -12.06
C VAL A 96 3.00 -4.72 -12.51
N LEU A 97 2.90 -4.29 -13.77
CA LEU A 97 1.68 -3.67 -14.31
C LEU A 97 0.49 -4.63 -14.32
N GLU A 98 0.69 -5.89 -14.65
CA GLU A 98 -0.35 -6.93 -14.57
C GLU A 98 -0.76 -7.21 -13.13
N MET A 99 0.21 -7.36 -12.22
CA MET A 99 -0.05 -7.62 -10.81
C MET A 99 -0.86 -6.49 -10.15
N THR A 100 -0.59 -5.25 -10.54
CA THR A 100 -1.30 -4.05 -10.04
C THR A 100 -2.60 -3.78 -10.78
N GLY A 101 -2.86 -4.46 -11.90
CA GLY A 101 -4.00 -4.25 -12.80
C GLY A 101 -3.87 -2.99 -13.67
N LEU A 102 -2.72 -2.33 -13.67
CA LEU A 102 -2.49 -1.11 -14.46
C LEU A 102 -2.44 -1.37 -15.95
N ASN A 103 -2.16 -2.59 -16.38
CA ASN A 103 -2.22 -3.01 -17.78
C ASN A 103 -3.63 -2.88 -18.39
N GLN A 104 -4.69 -2.82 -17.57
CA GLN A 104 -6.07 -2.64 -18.03
C GLN A 104 -6.45 -1.15 -18.17
N VAL A 105 -5.68 -0.26 -17.56
CA VAL A 105 -5.95 1.19 -17.49
C VAL A 105 -5.00 1.97 -18.41
N LEU A 106 -3.75 1.54 -18.50
CA LEU A 106 -2.71 2.16 -19.31
C LEU A 106 -2.69 1.58 -20.72
N THR A 107 -2.45 2.43 -21.72
CA THR A 107 -2.23 1.96 -23.08
C THR A 107 -0.79 1.47 -23.21
N VAL A 108 -0.60 0.16 -23.40
CA VAL A 108 0.72 -0.45 -23.63
C VAL A 108 0.85 -0.83 -25.11
N GLU A 109 1.88 -0.31 -25.77
CA GLU A 109 2.26 -0.65 -27.14
C GLU A 109 3.57 -1.44 -27.11
N GLN A 110 3.48 -2.76 -27.35
CA GLN A 110 4.63 -3.65 -27.38
C GLN A 110 5.23 -3.74 -28.79
N LEU A 111 6.56 -3.77 -28.85
CA LEU A 111 7.26 -4.38 -29.98
C LEU A 111 7.05 -5.89 -29.87
N SER A 112 6.71 -6.56 -30.98
CA SER A 112 6.82 -8.02 -31.06
C SER A 112 8.26 -8.40 -30.72
N GLN A 113 8.51 -8.88 -29.50
CA GLN A 113 9.82 -9.37 -29.08
C GLN A 113 9.73 -10.87 -28.80
N ALA A 114 10.79 -11.56 -29.22
CA ALA A 114 10.97 -12.99 -29.05
C ALA A 114 10.95 -13.36 -27.56
N THR A 115 10.37 -14.52 -27.26
CA THR A 115 10.27 -15.16 -25.94
C THR A 115 11.64 -15.34 -25.29
N THR A 116 12.11 -14.33 -24.54
CA THR A 116 13.02 -14.53 -23.42
C THR A 116 12.25 -15.06 -22.21
N PRO A 117 12.86 -15.88 -21.35
CA PRO A 117 12.23 -16.26 -20.09
C PRO A 117 11.93 -15.01 -19.27
N PRO A 118 10.74 -14.89 -18.68
CA PRO A 118 10.39 -13.71 -17.91
C PRO A 118 11.33 -13.57 -16.71
N GLU A 119 12.10 -12.49 -16.69
CA GLU A 119 12.90 -12.11 -15.52
C GLU A 119 11.97 -11.67 -14.39
N LEU A 120 12.18 -12.21 -13.18
CA LEU A 120 11.39 -11.82 -12.02
C LEU A 120 11.75 -10.38 -11.61
N PRO A 121 10.76 -9.56 -11.21
CA PRO A 121 11.04 -8.21 -10.74
C PRO A 121 11.93 -8.28 -9.50
N ALA A 122 12.91 -7.38 -9.40
CA ALA A 122 13.64 -7.19 -8.16
C ALA A 122 12.67 -6.65 -7.09
N THR A 123 12.73 -7.21 -5.88
CA THR A 123 11.79 -6.90 -4.80
C THR A 123 12.52 -6.75 -3.47
N HIS A 124 11.86 -6.11 -2.50
CA HIS A 124 12.37 -6.03 -1.15
C HIS A 124 12.64 -7.44 -0.57
N PRO A 125 13.74 -7.68 0.18
CA PRO A 125 14.10 -9.00 0.72
C PRO A 125 12.98 -9.71 1.49
N SER A 126 12.11 -8.96 2.16
CA SER A 126 10.94 -9.51 2.87
C SER A 126 9.90 -10.17 1.95
N ILE A 127 9.78 -9.72 0.69
CA ILE A 127 8.82 -10.28 -0.28
C ILE A 127 9.29 -11.66 -0.78
N ARG A 128 10.58 -11.78 -1.07
CA ARG A 128 11.19 -13.00 -1.63
C ARG A 128 11.63 -14.02 -0.57
N SER A 129 11.54 -13.69 0.73
CA SER A 129 11.96 -14.58 1.80
C SER A 129 10.96 -15.72 2.04
N TRP A 130 11.35 -16.94 1.65
CA TRP A 130 10.55 -18.14 1.90
C TRP A 130 10.41 -18.45 3.39
N VAL A 131 11.43 -18.11 4.21
CA VAL A 131 11.38 -18.29 5.67
C VAL A 131 10.35 -17.36 6.30
N LYS A 132 10.32 -16.08 5.90
CA LYS A 132 9.27 -15.15 6.35
C LYS A 132 7.89 -15.67 5.95
N ARG A 133 7.76 -16.17 4.72
CA ARG A 133 6.49 -16.74 4.26
C ARG A 133 6.04 -17.95 5.08
N LEU A 134 6.97 -18.83 5.45
CA LEU A 134 6.68 -19.98 6.33
C LEU A 134 6.20 -19.51 7.71
N LEU A 135 6.86 -18.52 8.31
CA LEU A 135 6.42 -17.92 9.57
C LEU A 135 5.02 -17.31 9.45
N ASP A 136 4.73 -16.61 8.34
CA ASP A 136 3.41 -16.05 8.07
C ASP A 136 2.33 -17.12 8.01
N ILE A 137 2.60 -18.25 7.34
CA ILE A 137 1.64 -19.37 7.23
C ILE A 137 1.41 -20.01 8.61
N ILE A 138 2.47 -20.26 9.39
CA ILE A 138 2.36 -20.85 10.73
C ILE A 138 1.54 -19.94 11.65
N GLY A 139 1.93 -18.65 11.74
CA GLY A 139 1.22 -17.70 12.59
C GLY A 139 -0.21 -17.42 12.13
N ALA A 140 -0.47 -17.39 10.81
CA ALA A 140 -1.83 -17.30 10.29
C ALA A 140 -2.67 -18.52 10.63
N SER A 141 -2.11 -19.73 10.58
CA SER A 141 -2.82 -20.97 10.93
C SER A 141 -3.21 -20.99 12.41
N ILE A 142 -2.29 -20.58 13.29
CA ILE A 142 -2.58 -20.42 14.73
C ILE A 142 -3.65 -19.35 14.95
N GLY A 143 -3.49 -18.19 14.31
CA GLY A 143 -4.46 -17.10 14.40
C GLY A 143 -5.86 -17.48 13.91
N LEU A 144 -5.96 -18.26 12.83
CA LEU A 144 -7.23 -18.77 12.32
C LEU A 144 -7.86 -19.81 13.25
N ALA A 145 -7.08 -20.67 13.88
CA ALA A 145 -7.59 -21.60 14.90
C ALA A 145 -8.19 -20.83 16.09
N LEU A 146 -7.50 -19.79 16.59
CA LEU A 146 -8.03 -18.89 17.62
C LEU A 146 -9.29 -18.16 17.15
N THR A 147 -9.31 -17.71 15.90
CA THR A 147 -10.48 -17.08 15.27
C THR A 147 -11.67 -18.03 15.27
N ALA A 148 -11.47 -19.30 14.91
CA ALA A 148 -12.53 -20.31 14.87
C ALA A 148 -13.12 -20.58 16.27
N ILE A 149 -12.28 -20.67 17.30
CA ILE A 149 -12.72 -20.84 18.69
C ILE A 149 -13.53 -19.63 19.16
N ALA A 150 -13.04 -18.41 18.87
CA ALA A 150 -13.69 -17.17 19.28
C ALA A 150 -14.91 -16.78 18.42
N PHE A 151 -15.10 -17.42 17.25
CA PHE A 151 -16.08 -17.00 16.25
C PHE A 151 -17.51 -17.01 16.78
N ILE A 152 -17.95 -18.13 17.36
CA ILE A 152 -19.35 -18.30 17.82
C ILE A 152 -19.73 -17.24 18.86
N PRO A 153 -19.00 -17.06 19.99
CA PRO A 153 -19.38 -16.04 20.97
C PRO A 153 -19.32 -14.62 20.40
N ILE A 154 -18.30 -14.28 19.60
CA ILE A 154 -18.20 -12.96 18.97
C ILE A 154 -19.37 -12.70 18.01
N ALA A 155 -19.72 -13.68 17.18
CA ALA A 155 -20.82 -13.58 16.23
C ALA A 155 -22.16 -13.33 16.93
N ILE A 156 -22.43 -14.05 18.03
CA ILE A 156 -23.63 -13.83 18.86
C ILE A 156 -23.64 -12.42 19.42
N LEU A 157 -22.54 -11.97 20.04
CA LEU A 157 -22.44 -10.61 20.60
C LEU A 157 -22.68 -9.53 19.54
N ILE A 158 -22.08 -9.65 18.35
CA ILE A 158 -22.26 -8.70 17.25
C ILE A 158 -23.73 -8.66 16.78
N LYS A 159 -24.41 -9.82 16.70
CA LYS A 159 -25.80 -9.92 16.26
C LYS A 159 -26.80 -9.40 17.29
N LEU A 160 -26.51 -9.55 18.58
CA LEU A 160 -27.34 -9.01 19.66
C LEU A 160 -27.16 -7.49 19.82
N ASP A 161 -25.98 -6.96 19.52
CA ASP A 161 -25.66 -5.54 19.70
C ASP A 161 -26.22 -4.65 18.56
N SER A 162 -26.23 -5.13 17.31
CA SER A 162 -26.81 -4.37 16.18
C SER A 162 -27.20 -5.26 14.97
N PRO A 163 -28.21 -4.87 14.17
CA PRO A 163 -28.59 -5.62 12.97
C PRO A 163 -27.51 -5.57 11.88
N GLY A 164 -27.41 -6.60 11.04
CA GLY A 164 -26.52 -6.68 9.86
C GLY A 164 -25.47 -7.81 9.90
N PRO A 165 -24.42 -7.77 9.06
CA PRO A 165 -23.45 -8.86 8.90
C PRO A 165 -22.45 -8.97 10.06
N ILE A 166 -21.90 -10.16 10.28
CA ILE A 166 -20.86 -10.42 11.29
C ILE A 166 -19.51 -9.84 10.85
N PHE A 167 -19.19 -9.97 9.57
CA PHE A 167 -17.94 -9.51 8.99
C PHE A 167 -18.09 -8.13 8.37
N PHE A 168 -17.02 -7.35 8.48
CA PHE A 168 -16.76 -6.14 7.73
C PHE A 168 -15.64 -6.41 6.71
N SER A 169 -15.73 -5.80 5.53
CA SER A 169 -14.68 -5.89 4.54
C SER A 169 -14.51 -4.59 3.77
N GLN A 170 -13.27 -4.25 3.42
CA GLN A 170 -12.94 -3.04 2.66
C GLN A 170 -11.83 -3.33 1.65
N ILE A 171 -11.78 -2.60 0.54
CA ILE A 171 -10.62 -2.64 -0.35
C ILE A 171 -9.48 -1.84 0.29
N ARG A 172 -8.28 -2.42 0.26
CA ARG A 172 -7.02 -1.83 0.72
C ARG A 172 -5.95 -2.01 -0.34
N LYS A 173 -4.88 -1.22 -0.24
CA LYS A 173 -3.71 -1.29 -1.13
C LYS A 173 -2.63 -2.12 -0.44
N GLY A 174 -2.12 -3.12 -1.14
CA GLY A 174 -1.06 -4.01 -0.67
C GLY A 174 0.28 -3.70 -1.33
N TRP A 175 1.11 -4.73 -1.46
CA TRP A 175 2.41 -4.64 -2.13
C TRP A 175 2.27 -4.07 -3.55
N MET A 176 3.11 -3.08 -3.91
CA MET A 176 3.08 -2.28 -5.14
C MET A 176 1.73 -1.59 -5.41
N GLY A 177 0.89 -1.40 -4.40
CA GLY A 177 -0.44 -0.82 -4.58
C GLY A 177 -1.49 -1.80 -5.13
N ARG A 178 -1.20 -3.11 -5.18
CA ARG A 178 -2.17 -4.13 -5.58
C ARG A 178 -3.41 -4.08 -4.66
N PRO A 179 -4.64 -3.94 -5.19
CA PRO A 179 -5.83 -3.94 -4.37
C PRO A 179 -6.11 -5.33 -3.79
N PHE A 180 -6.51 -5.40 -2.53
CA PHE A 180 -7.00 -6.62 -1.88
C PHE A 180 -8.14 -6.30 -0.91
N ARG A 181 -8.93 -7.31 -0.53
CA ARG A 181 -10.06 -7.14 0.40
C ARG A 181 -9.66 -7.54 1.80
N ILE A 182 -9.58 -6.58 2.72
CA ILE A 182 -9.32 -6.85 4.15
C ILE A 182 -10.58 -7.38 4.83
N TRP A 183 -10.42 -8.31 5.79
CA TRP A 183 -11.53 -8.90 6.55
C TRP A 183 -11.41 -8.59 8.03
N LYS A 184 -12.50 -8.12 8.65
CA LYS A 184 -12.58 -7.89 10.11
C LYS A 184 -13.91 -8.38 10.65
N PHE A 185 -14.02 -8.56 11.96
CA PHE A 185 -15.34 -8.57 12.58
C PHE A 185 -15.90 -7.15 12.58
N ARG A 186 -17.20 -7.05 12.40
CA ARG A 186 -17.89 -5.76 12.39
C ARG A 186 -17.85 -5.15 13.79
N SER A 187 -17.23 -3.97 13.89
CA SER A 187 -17.17 -3.17 15.12
C SER A 187 -17.91 -1.82 15.02
N MET A 188 -18.56 -1.54 13.88
CA MET A 188 -19.32 -0.31 13.63
C MET A 188 -20.75 -0.62 13.17
N TYR A 189 -21.66 0.33 13.33
CA TYR A 189 -23.02 0.25 12.78
C TYR A 189 -22.98 0.16 11.24
N VAL A 190 -23.97 -0.49 10.65
CA VAL A 190 -24.09 -0.57 9.19
C VAL A 190 -24.45 0.80 8.64
N GLY A 191 -23.83 1.20 7.52
CA GLY A 191 -24.08 2.49 6.88
C GLY A 191 -23.36 3.68 7.52
N THR A 192 -22.53 3.45 8.54
CA THR A 192 -21.68 4.49 9.15
C THR A 192 -20.22 4.44 8.66
N GLU A 193 -19.96 3.76 7.56
CA GLU A 193 -18.62 3.72 6.96
C GLU A 193 -18.19 5.16 6.61
N ASP A 194 -16.92 5.49 6.87
CA ASP A 194 -16.40 6.85 6.60
C ASP A 194 -16.61 7.18 5.10
N ILE A 195 -17.58 8.03 4.80
CA ILE A 195 -17.57 8.88 3.60
C ILE A 195 -16.55 10.00 3.87
N SER A 196 -15.31 9.62 4.21
CA SER A 196 -14.25 10.61 4.41
C SER A 196 -13.78 11.02 3.03
N ASN A 197 -14.27 12.18 2.59
CA ASN A 197 -13.81 12.91 1.40
C ASN A 197 -12.30 13.21 1.47
N GLY A 198 -11.45 12.19 1.26
CA GLY A 198 -10.01 12.34 1.09
C GLY A 198 -9.21 12.90 2.28
N LYS A 199 -9.80 13.04 3.47
CA LYS A 199 -9.05 13.47 4.66
C LYS A 199 -8.48 12.25 5.38
N ILE A 200 -7.16 12.19 5.47
CA ILE A 200 -6.42 11.29 6.35
C ILE A 200 -6.95 11.51 7.78
N ARG A 201 -7.91 10.70 8.24
CA ARG A 201 -8.18 10.60 9.67
C ARG A 201 -7.00 9.85 10.27
N ILE A 202 -5.94 10.58 10.60
CA ILE A 202 -5.02 10.17 11.64
C ILE A 202 -5.89 10.12 12.89
N LYS A 203 -6.49 8.95 13.15
CA LYS A 203 -6.88 8.63 14.51
C LYS A 203 -5.60 8.10 15.15
N PRO A 204 -5.00 8.83 16.11
CA PRO A 204 -4.01 8.24 16.98
C PRO A 204 -4.57 6.91 17.49
N LEU A 205 -3.73 5.87 17.48
CA LEU A 205 -4.12 4.58 18.04
C LEU A 205 -4.08 4.71 19.57
N GLY A 206 -5.06 5.43 20.12
CA GLY A 206 -5.09 5.88 21.52
C GLY A 206 -5.89 7.17 21.81
N GLU A 207 -6.66 7.73 20.86
CA GLU A 207 -7.57 8.86 21.16
C GLU A 207 -8.94 8.37 21.70
N THR A 208 -9.14 8.54 23.00
CA THR A 208 -10.39 9.09 23.60
C THR A 208 -10.28 10.60 23.63
N ASP A 209 -11.32 11.37 23.34
CA ASP A 209 -12.41 11.62 24.29
C ASP A 209 -13.73 12.02 23.58
N SER A 210 -14.07 11.29 22.52
CA SER A 210 -15.48 11.14 22.13
C SER A 210 -15.65 9.74 21.58
N ALA A 211 -16.49 8.93 22.23
CA ALA A 211 -16.84 7.61 21.72
C ALA A 211 -17.31 7.79 20.28
N ASP A 212 -16.52 7.35 19.30
CA ASP A 212 -16.86 7.47 17.89
C ASP A 212 -18.28 6.89 17.74
N PRO A 213 -19.30 7.71 17.43
CA PRO A 213 -20.70 7.33 17.57
C PRO A 213 -21.08 6.20 16.62
N ARG A 214 -20.20 5.89 15.67
CA ARG A 214 -20.31 4.84 14.67
C ARG A 214 -19.92 3.48 15.22
N VAL A 215 -19.18 3.41 16.33
CA VAL A 215 -18.70 2.17 16.95
C VAL A 215 -19.77 1.63 17.89
N THR A 216 -20.08 0.33 17.76
CA THR A 216 -21.09 -0.31 18.61
C THR A 216 -20.52 -0.63 20.00
N ARG A 217 -21.36 -1.00 20.98
CA ARG A 217 -20.89 -1.30 22.34
C ARG A 217 -19.97 -2.52 22.36
N VAL A 218 -20.34 -3.58 21.65
CA VAL A 218 -19.48 -4.76 21.44
C VAL A 218 -18.28 -4.39 20.58
N GLY A 219 -18.44 -3.52 19.59
CA GLY A 219 -17.37 -3.01 18.74
C GLY A 219 -16.25 -2.32 19.52
N GLN A 220 -16.58 -1.55 20.56
CA GLN A 220 -15.59 -0.94 21.46
C GLN A 220 -14.74 -2.01 22.15
N PHE A 221 -15.35 -3.07 22.67
CA PHE A 221 -14.65 -4.19 23.28
C PHE A 221 -13.74 -4.93 22.28
N LEU A 222 -14.26 -5.23 21.08
CA LEU A 222 -13.49 -5.93 20.05
C LEU A 222 -12.25 -5.14 19.63
N ARG A 223 -12.37 -3.82 19.44
CA ARG A 223 -11.24 -2.95 19.10
C ARG A 223 -10.23 -2.84 20.21
N LYS A 224 -10.70 -2.69 21.45
CA LYS A 224 -9.85 -2.62 22.65
C LYS A 224 -8.99 -3.87 22.79
N THR A 225 -9.54 -5.03 22.45
CA THR A 225 -8.85 -6.33 22.54
C THR A 225 -8.19 -6.76 21.23
N SER A 226 -8.31 -5.95 20.15
CA SER A 226 -7.90 -6.29 18.79
C SER A 226 -8.54 -7.58 18.24
N LEU A 227 -9.61 -8.07 18.88
CA LEU A 227 -10.34 -9.26 18.44
C LEU A 227 -11.02 -9.03 17.09
N ASP A 228 -11.37 -7.78 16.75
CA ASP A 228 -11.96 -7.47 15.45
C ASP A 228 -11.03 -7.74 14.27
N GLU A 229 -9.72 -7.81 14.51
CA GLU A 229 -8.73 -8.02 13.46
C GLU A 229 -8.44 -9.48 13.14
N LEU A 230 -8.90 -10.42 13.99
CA LEU A 230 -8.66 -11.85 13.82
C LEU A 230 -8.98 -12.40 12.41
N PRO A 231 -10.07 -12.01 11.73
CA PRO A 231 -10.35 -12.49 10.37
C PRO A 231 -9.28 -12.14 9.33
N GLN A 232 -8.43 -11.13 9.57
CA GLN A 232 -7.34 -10.75 8.68
C GLN A 232 -6.25 -11.84 8.56
N PHE A 233 -6.19 -12.83 9.46
CA PHE A 233 -5.30 -13.98 9.27
C PHE A 233 -5.60 -14.76 7.98
N VAL A 234 -6.83 -14.67 7.43
CA VAL A 234 -7.13 -15.18 6.08
C VAL A 234 -6.33 -14.44 5.02
N ASN A 235 -6.17 -13.12 5.13
CA ASN A 235 -5.38 -12.30 4.21
C ASN A 235 -3.89 -12.65 4.28
N VAL A 236 -3.37 -12.93 5.48
CA VAL A 236 -2.00 -13.43 5.66
C VAL A 236 -1.83 -14.79 5.00
N LEU A 237 -2.78 -15.71 5.20
CA LEU A 237 -2.72 -17.04 4.57
C LEU A 237 -2.80 -16.97 3.04
N ARG A 238 -3.60 -16.06 2.48
CA ARG A 238 -3.67 -15.78 1.03
C ARG A 238 -2.43 -15.07 0.47
N GLY A 239 -1.56 -14.57 1.34
CA GLY A 239 -0.35 -13.86 0.96
C GLY A 239 -0.57 -12.42 0.49
N GLU A 240 -1.77 -11.87 0.72
CA GLU A 240 -2.10 -10.45 0.50
C GLU A 240 -1.47 -9.58 1.60
N MET A 241 -1.40 -10.13 2.82
CA MET A 241 -0.75 -9.56 3.99
C MET A 241 0.36 -10.48 4.50
N SER A 242 1.11 -9.98 5.48
CA SER A 242 2.11 -10.66 6.29
C SER A 242 1.76 -10.50 7.77
N LEU A 243 2.34 -11.29 8.68
CA LEU A 243 2.21 -11.04 10.12
C LEU A 243 2.81 -9.68 10.50
N VAL A 244 3.96 -9.36 9.90
CA VAL A 244 4.67 -8.10 10.12
C VAL A 244 4.90 -7.40 8.79
N GLY A 245 4.56 -6.12 8.73
CA GLY A 245 4.60 -5.31 7.51
C GLY A 245 4.13 -3.88 7.78
N THR A 246 3.95 -3.11 6.71
CA THR A 246 3.45 -1.73 6.82
C THR A 246 1.93 -1.70 7.01
N ARG A 247 1.36 -0.57 7.47
CA ARG A 247 -0.11 -0.45 7.57
C ARG A 247 -0.73 -0.47 6.16
N PRO A 248 -1.79 -1.29 5.89
CA PRO A 248 -2.50 -1.28 4.60
C PRO A 248 -3.34 0.00 4.42
N PRO A 249 -2.99 0.90 3.48
CA PRO A 249 -3.79 2.11 3.27
C PRO A 249 -5.08 1.84 2.48
N THR A 250 -6.05 2.75 2.58
CA THR A 250 -7.21 2.74 1.69
C THR A 250 -6.81 3.22 0.28
N PRO A 251 -7.57 2.85 -0.77
CA PRO A 251 -7.38 3.45 -2.09
C PRO A 251 -7.41 4.98 -2.03
N ASP A 252 -8.39 5.55 -1.32
CA ASP A 252 -8.53 7.00 -1.16
C ASP A 252 -7.32 7.63 -0.47
N GLU A 253 -6.72 6.99 0.53
CA GLU A 253 -5.47 7.48 1.15
C GLU A 253 -4.34 7.55 0.11
N VAL A 254 -4.19 6.51 -0.71
CA VAL A 254 -3.11 6.43 -1.74
C VAL A 254 -3.29 7.45 -2.86
N ASP A 255 -4.53 7.84 -3.17
CA ASP A 255 -4.81 8.86 -4.20
C ASP A 255 -4.25 10.25 -3.86
N PHE A 256 -3.95 10.51 -2.58
CA PHE A 256 -3.32 11.76 -2.11
C PHE A 256 -1.82 11.63 -1.86
N TYR A 257 -1.20 10.47 -2.13
CA TYR A 257 0.22 10.30 -1.88
C TYR A 257 1.08 11.10 -2.83
N ASP A 258 2.10 11.74 -2.28
CA ASP A 258 3.25 12.15 -3.07
C ASP A 258 4.07 10.92 -3.49
N VAL A 259 4.80 11.06 -4.60
CA VAL A 259 5.54 9.93 -5.21
C VAL A 259 6.47 9.23 -4.21
N PRO A 260 7.26 9.93 -3.38
CA PRO A 260 8.11 9.26 -2.38
C PRO A 260 7.32 8.48 -1.31
N GLU A 261 6.07 8.88 -1.02
CA GLU A 261 5.26 8.24 0.01
C GLU A 261 4.76 6.86 -0.43
N TRP A 262 4.72 6.60 -1.74
CA TRP A 262 4.42 5.27 -2.27
C TRP A 262 5.43 4.22 -1.82
N GLN A 263 6.68 4.59 -1.51
CA GLN A 263 7.76 3.68 -1.10
C GLN A 263 7.34 2.74 0.03
N ARG A 264 6.42 3.16 0.91
CA ARG A 264 5.88 2.30 1.99
C ARG A 264 5.19 1.02 1.48
N LEU A 265 4.83 0.97 0.19
CA LEU A 265 4.17 -0.13 -0.50
C LEU A 265 5.15 -1.13 -1.16
N ASP A 266 6.47 -0.96 -0.98
CA ASP A 266 7.49 -1.90 -1.46
C ASP A 266 7.51 -3.25 -0.71
N VAL A 267 6.77 -3.34 0.40
CA VAL A 267 6.59 -4.56 1.19
C VAL A 267 5.11 -4.91 1.34
N LYS A 268 4.82 -6.16 1.73
CA LYS A 268 3.45 -6.55 2.08
C LYS A 268 2.99 -5.80 3.33
N PRO A 269 1.71 -5.38 3.37
CA PRO A 269 1.14 -4.88 4.59
C PRO A 269 1.12 -5.95 5.70
N GLY A 270 1.16 -5.51 6.94
CA GLY A 270 1.24 -6.35 8.13
C GLY A 270 0.01 -6.31 9.02
N MET A 271 -0.26 -7.41 9.72
CA MET A 271 -1.13 -7.40 10.91
C MET A 271 -0.56 -6.45 11.98
N THR A 272 0.75 -6.55 12.19
CA THR A 272 1.52 -5.62 13.00
C THR A 272 2.67 -5.02 12.20
N GLY A 273 3.35 -4.04 12.80
CA GLY A 273 4.39 -3.26 12.16
C GLY A 273 4.99 -2.27 13.14
N GLU A 274 6.03 -1.59 12.68
CA GLU A 274 6.78 -0.64 13.50
C GLU A 274 5.91 0.54 13.96
N TRP A 275 5.05 1.03 13.07
CA TRP A 275 4.01 2.02 13.40
C TRP A 275 3.08 1.53 14.53
N GLN A 276 2.56 0.31 14.46
CA GLN A 276 1.56 -0.18 15.44
C GLN A 276 2.12 -0.27 16.86
N VAL A 277 3.41 -0.61 17.01
CA VAL A 277 4.03 -0.83 18.33
C VAL A 277 4.70 0.42 18.90
N ASN A 278 5.26 1.30 18.07
CA ASN A 278 6.00 2.48 18.54
C ASN A 278 5.19 3.79 18.38
N GLY A 279 4.10 3.78 17.62
CA GLY A 279 3.40 5.01 17.20
C GLY A 279 2.26 5.51 18.07
N ARG A 280 1.79 4.72 19.05
CA ARG A 280 0.49 4.94 19.72
C ARG A 280 0.33 6.29 20.45
N ASN A 281 1.41 6.87 21.00
CA ASN A 281 1.33 8.07 21.85
C ASN A 281 2.10 9.29 21.32
N GLN A 282 2.73 9.21 20.15
CA GLN A 282 3.71 10.23 19.72
C GLN A 282 3.49 10.77 18.30
N ILE A 283 2.52 10.23 17.56
CA ILE A 283 2.37 10.55 16.15
C ILE A 283 1.41 11.71 15.95
N LYS A 284 1.95 12.77 15.36
CA LYS A 284 1.25 14.03 15.14
C LYS A 284 0.93 14.23 13.66
N ASP A 285 1.69 13.59 12.77
CA ASP A 285 1.55 13.74 11.33
C ASP A 285 1.60 12.37 10.62
N PHE A 286 0.96 12.29 9.45
CA PHE A 286 1.00 11.15 8.55
C PHE A 286 2.44 10.83 8.12
N LYS A 287 3.30 11.85 8.02
CA LYS A 287 4.73 11.70 7.74
C LYS A 287 5.45 10.82 8.77
N ASP A 288 5.08 10.90 10.05
CA ASP A 288 5.66 10.05 11.11
C ASP A 288 5.33 8.57 10.86
N ILE A 289 4.13 8.30 10.33
CA ILE A 289 3.68 6.95 9.96
C ILE A 289 4.55 6.40 8.83
N ILE A 290 4.74 7.21 7.78
CA ILE A 290 5.60 6.86 6.65
C ILE A 290 7.02 6.59 7.14
N GLU A 291 7.56 7.44 8.00
CA GLU A 291 8.93 7.27 8.49
C GLU A 291 9.11 5.95 9.25
N LEU A 292 8.15 5.55 10.09
CA LEU A 292 8.17 4.27 10.80
C LEU A 292 8.04 3.08 9.85
N ASP A 293 7.20 3.19 8.82
CA ASP A 293 7.07 2.17 7.78
C ASP A 293 8.37 2.00 6.98
N LEU A 294 9.01 3.10 6.58
CA LEU A 294 10.29 3.06 5.88
C LEU A 294 11.43 2.57 6.78
N ARG A 295 11.37 2.88 8.08
CA ARG A 295 12.31 2.34 9.07
C ARG A 295 12.19 0.84 9.22
N TYR A 296 10.97 0.31 9.18
CA TYR A 296 10.74 -1.13 9.15
C TYR A 296 11.40 -1.79 7.94
N GLN A 297 11.21 -1.21 6.75
CA GLN A 297 11.81 -1.74 5.52
C GLN A 297 13.34 -1.74 5.60
N ARG A 298 13.94 -0.61 5.97
CA ARG A 298 15.41 -0.47 6.07
C ARG A 298 16.03 -1.45 7.07
N ASN A 299 15.38 -1.67 8.20
CA ASN A 299 15.90 -2.53 9.28
C ASN A 299 15.44 -3.98 9.18
N TRP A 300 14.71 -4.34 8.12
CA TRP A 300 14.05 -5.63 8.04
C TRP A 300 15.04 -6.78 8.12
N ASN A 301 14.78 -7.66 9.07
CA ASN A 301 15.31 -9.01 9.14
C ASN A 301 14.33 -9.86 9.97
N LEU A 302 14.49 -11.19 9.95
CA LEU A 302 13.57 -12.10 10.64
C LEU A 302 13.53 -11.88 12.16
N MET A 303 14.66 -11.50 12.77
CA MET A 303 14.71 -11.19 14.20
C MET A 303 13.93 -9.91 14.53
N TYR A 304 13.96 -8.93 13.62
CA TYR A 304 13.19 -7.71 13.76
C TYR A 304 11.68 -7.97 13.67
N ASP A 305 11.25 -8.84 12.73
CA ASP A 305 9.86 -9.29 12.68
C ASP A 305 9.43 -9.95 14.00
N LEU A 306 10.24 -10.87 14.54
CA LEU A 306 9.93 -11.55 15.81
C LEU A 306 9.83 -10.54 16.98
N LYS A 307 10.75 -9.57 17.04
CA LYS A 307 10.72 -8.49 18.04
C LYS A 307 9.42 -7.68 17.96
N LEU A 308 8.97 -7.34 16.75
CA LEU A 308 7.72 -6.60 16.55
C LEU A 308 6.49 -7.43 16.95
N ILE A 309 6.46 -8.73 16.65
CA ILE A 309 5.39 -9.65 17.10
C ILE A 309 5.32 -9.69 18.63
N ILE A 310 6.45 -9.91 19.31
CA ILE A 310 6.50 -9.97 20.79
C ILE A 310 6.05 -8.63 21.38
N LYS A 311 6.56 -7.51 20.87
CA LYS A 311 6.11 -6.17 21.30
C LYS A 311 4.60 -6.00 21.15
N THR A 312 4.02 -6.48 20.05
CA THR A 312 2.57 -6.39 19.81
C THR A 312 1.79 -7.17 20.86
N ILE A 313 2.20 -8.41 21.15
CA ILE A 313 1.57 -9.23 22.19
C ILE A 313 1.62 -8.49 23.54
N LEU A 314 2.79 -8.00 23.95
CA LEU A 314 2.94 -7.24 25.19
C LEU A 314 2.04 -5.99 25.23
N VAL A 315 1.93 -5.27 24.11
CA VAL A 315 1.10 -4.08 23.95
C VAL A 315 -0.40 -4.38 23.92
N VAL A 316 -0.82 -5.61 23.61
CA VAL A 316 -2.24 -6.03 23.71
C VAL A 316 -2.59 -6.49 25.13
N PHE A 317 -1.64 -7.09 25.87
CA PHE A 317 -1.85 -7.64 27.20
C PHE A 317 -1.51 -6.69 28.37
N SER A 318 -0.81 -5.58 28.15
CA SER A 318 -0.50 -4.62 29.22
C SER A 318 -1.77 -3.95 29.76
N LYS A 319 -1.86 -3.62 31.06
CA LYS A 319 -3.09 -3.00 31.62
C LYS A 319 -3.42 -1.60 31.05
N ASN A 320 -2.48 -1.00 30.32
CA ASN A 320 -2.67 0.26 29.58
C ASN A 320 -3.05 0.02 28.09
N SER A 321 -3.46 -1.20 27.73
CA SER A 321 -3.85 -1.59 26.36
C SER A 321 -5.31 -1.25 26.03
N GLY A 322 -6.02 -0.59 26.95
CA GLY A 322 -7.09 0.26 26.48
C GLY A 322 -6.50 1.25 25.51
N ALA A 323 -7.12 1.42 24.34
CA ALA A 323 -7.27 2.80 23.88
C ALA A 323 -7.78 3.52 25.13
N VAL A 324 -6.94 4.38 25.72
CA VAL A 324 -7.45 5.35 26.67
C VAL A 324 -8.56 5.99 25.94
#